data_AF-A0A952BD52-F1
#
_entry.id   AF-A0A952BD52-F1
#
_cell.length_a   1.000
_cell.length_b   1.000
_cell.length_c   1.000
_cell.angle_alpha   90.00
_cell.angle_beta   90.00
_cell.angle_gamma   90.00
#
_symmetry.space_group_name_H-M   'P 1'
#
loop_
_entity.id
_entity.type
_entity.pdbx_description
1 polymer ?
#
loop_
_entity_poly.entity_id
_entity_poly.type
_entity_poly.pdbx_seq_one_letter_code
_entity_poly.pdbx_strand_id
1 'polypeptide(L)'
;MPMSYDNAVGKSEATSVLASNRDWTVNGVNTLTIWFRGSGSNAAEPMYVALNDSAVVTNDNPDAAQAATWTQWNIDLTRFADQGVNLANVNSITLGLGNRSNPVAGGAGMMYFDDIRLYPLAP
;
A
#
# COMPACT_ATOMS: atom_id res chain seq x y z
N MET A 1 -11.10 -2.93 -5.81
CA MET A 1 -11.64 -3.10 -4.44
C MET A 1 -11.89 -1.74 -3.78
N PRO A 2 -13.10 -1.46 -3.25
CA PRO A 2 -13.35 -0.29 -2.40
C PRO A 2 -12.82 -0.51 -0.97
N MET A 3 -12.39 0.56 -0.32
CA MET A 3 -11.94 0.60 1.07
C MET A 3 -12.36 1.93 1.71
N SER A 4 -13.30 1.90 2.65
CA SER A 4 -13.57 3.04 3.52
C SER A 4 -12.45 3.17 4.55
N TYR A 5 -12.05 4.39 4.87
CA TYR A 5 -11.21 4.67 6.03
C TYR A 5 -11.90 5.68 6.95
N ASP A 6 -11.72 5.48 8.25
CA ASP A 6 -12.09 6.41 9.31
C ASP A 6 -10.97 6.38 10.34
N ASN A 7 -10.10 7.38 10.28
CA ASN A 7 -8.91 7.46 11.10
C ASN A 7 -9.16 8.21 12.41
N ALA A 8 -10.41 8.34 12.89
CA ALA A 8 -10.69 8.91 14.21
C ALA A 8 -9.89 8.25 15.36
N VAL A 9 -9.53 6.97 15.19
CA VAL A 9 -8.68 6.18 16.11
C VAL A 9 -7.26 5.90 15.60
N GLY A 10 -6.84 6.58 14.53
CA GLY A 10 -5.43 6.70 14.15
C GLY A 10 -5.02 6.11 12.81
N LYS A 11 -5.65 5.03 12.36
CA LYS A 11 -5.39 4.42 11.05
C LYS A 11 -6.51 3.48 10.62
N SER A 12 -6.57 3.20 9.31
CA SER A 12 -7.43 2.19 8.71
C SER A 12 -6.61 1.27 7.83
N GLU A 13 -6.83 -0.04 7.91
CA GLU A 13 -6.04 -1.06 7.22
C GLU A 13 -6.93 -2.15 6.62
N ALA A 14 -6.54 -2.65 5.45
CA ALA A 14 -7.08 -3.84 4.84
C ALA A 14 -5.93 -4.80 4.50
N THR A 15 -5.97 -6.01 5.05
CA THR A 15 -4.92 -7.01 4.89
C THR A 15 -5.41 -8.18 4.05
N SER A 16 -4.63 -8.55 3.04
CA SER A 16 -4.79 -9.78 2.25
C SER A 16 -3.68 -10.75 2.60
N VAL A 17 -4.04 -11.97 3.00
CA VAL A 17 -3.09 -13.07 3.22
C VAL A 17 -2.90 -13.82 1.91
N LEU A 18 -1.64 -14.00 1.51
CA LEU A 18 -1.27 -14.69 0.28
C LEU A 18 -1.27 -16.21 0.50
N ALA A 19 -2.18 -16.89 -0.18
CA ALA A 19 -2.26 -18.36 -0.14
C ALA A 19 -1.21 -19.04 -1.05
N SER A 20 -0.73 -18.34 -2.08
CA SER A 20 0.26 -18.82 -3.06
C SER A 20 1.10 -17.66 -3.60
N ASN A 21 2.10 -17.95 -4.45
CA ASN A 21 2.96 -16.94 -5.10
C ASN A 21 3.66 -16.01 -4.10
N ARG A 22 4.25 -16.60 -3.06
CA ARG A 22 4.89 -15.92 -1.92
C ARG A 22 6.37 -15.62 -2.16
N ASP A 23 6.98 -16.26 -3.15
CA ASP A 23 8.35 -15.96 -3.58
C ASP A 23 8.32 -14.89 -4.68
N TRP A 24 8.71 -13.67 -4.33
CA TRP A 24 8.76 -12.51 -5.22
C TRP A 24 10.16 -12.28 -5.78
N THR A 25 11.11 -13.19 -5.56
CA THR A 25 12.48 -13.10 -6.11
C THR A 25 12.60 -13.73 -7.50
N VAL A 26 11.55 -14.43 -7.94
CA VAL A 26 11.52 -15.13 -9.22
C VAL A 26 11.35 -14.16 -10.39
N ASN A 27 11.80 -14.59 -11.58
CA ASN A 27 11.60 -13.87 -12.85
C ASN A 27 12.11 -12.41 -12.87
N GLY A 28 13.05 -12.06 -11.99
CA GLY A 28 13.63 -10.72 -11.91
C GLY A 28 12.68 -9.65 -11.39
N VAL A 29 11.58 -10.05 -10.74
CA VAL A 29 10.61 -9.12 -10.13
C VAL A 29 11.31 -8.17 -9.17
N ASN A 30 11.07 -6.87 -9.34
CA ASN A 30 11.65 -5.82 -8.51
C ASN A 30 10.65 -4.71 -8.14
N THR A 31 9.46 -4.70 -8.74
CA THR A 31 8.47 -3.65 -8.54
C THR A 31 7.13 -4.23 -8.11
N LEU A 32 6.56 -3.68 -7.04
CA LEU A 32 5.12 -3.80 -6.72
C LEU A 32 4.39 -2.58 -7.29
N THR A 33 3.44 -2.82 -8.19
CA THR A 33 2.57 -1.79 -8.76
C THR A 33 1.18 -1.90 -8.15
N ILE A 34 0.59 -0.76 -7.81
CA ILE A 34 -0.76 -0.67 -7.26
C ILE A 34 -1.46 0.50 -7.94
N TRP A 35 -2.64 0.26 -8.51
CA TRP A 35 -3.51 1.34 -8.96
C TRP A 35 -4.40 1.77 -7.82
N PHE A 36 -4.54 3.08 -7.62
CA PHE A 36 -5.41 3.63 -6.61
C PHE A 36 -6.19 4.84 -7.13
N ARG A 37 -7.34 5.09 -6.51
CA ARG A 37 -8.17 6.25 -6.75
C ARG A 37 -8.89 6.62 -5.46
N GLY A 38 -8.76 7.87 -5.05
CA GLY A 38 -9.55 8.47 -3.98
C GLY A 38 -10.63 9.39 -4.51
N SER A 39 -10.94 10.42 -3.73
CA SER A 39 -11.88 11.49 -4.09
C SER A 39 -11.31 12.83 -3.63
N GLY A 40 -11.51 13.91 -4.39
CA GLY A 40 -11.14 15.25 -3.94
C GLY A 40 -11.86 15.71 -2.67
N SER A 41 -12.94 15.01 -2.27
CA SER A 41 -13.67 15.24 -1.02
C SER A 41 -13.12 14.47 0.18
N ASN A 42 -12.14 13.58 -0.03
CA ASN A 42 -11.53 12.80 1.04
C ASN A 42 -10.72 13.73 1.97
N ALA A 43 -10.70 13.42 3.26
CA ALA A 43 -9.69 14.00 4.13
C ALA A 43 -8.30 13.53 3.70
N ALA A 44 -7.31 14.43 3.69
CA ALA A 44 -5.95 14.06 3.37
C ALA A 44 -5.41 13.08 4.42
N GLU A 45 -4.92 11.93 3.97
CA GLU A 45 -4.33 10.89 4.81
C GLU A 45 -3.17 10.23 4.05
N PRO A 46 -2.00 10.03 4.67
CA PRO A 46 -0.91 9.29 4.06
C PRO A 46 -1.35 7.87 3.72
N MET A 47 -1.07 7.43 2.50
CA MET A 47 -1.34 6.06 2.06
C MET A 47 -0.08 5.22 2.16
N TYR A 48 -0.17 3.97 2.65
CA TYR A 48 0.98 3.07 2.74
C TYR A 48 0.63 1.63 2.37
N VAL A 49 1.68 0.85 2.09
CA VAL A 49 1.65 -0.61 1.98
C VAL A 49 2.55 -1.19 3.05
N ALA A 50 2.10 -2.25 3.72
CA ALA A 50 2.96 -3.07 4.55
C ALA A 50 3.04 -4.51 4.02
N LEU A 51 4.23 -5.09 4.04
CA LEU A 51 4.45 -6.52 3.74
C LEU A 51 4.75 -7.27 5.03
N ASN A 52 4.20 -8.47 5.16
CA ASN A 52 4.38 -9.35 6.32
C ASN A 52 4.09 -8.68 7.67
N ASP A 53 3.17 -7.70 7.66
CA ASP A 53 2.79 -6.91 8.82
C ASP A 53 3.92 -6.05 9.42
N SER A 54 5.10 -5.99 8.78
CA SER A 54 6.31 -5.40 9.34
C SER A 54 6.91 -4.26 8.50
N ALA A 55 7.38 -4.53 7.27
CA ALA A 55 8.02 -3.49 6.45
C ALA A 55 6.96 -2.60 5.82
N VAL A 56 7.11 -1.28 5.99
CA VAL A 56 6.12 -0.29 5.59
C VAL A 56 6.72 0.66 4.57
N VAL A 57 6.01 0.87 3.47
CA VAL A 57 6.35 1.92 2.49
C VAL A 57 5.17 2.86 2.37
N THR A 58 5.39 4.13 2.70
CA THR A 58 4.42 5.21 2.52
C THR A 58 4.54 5.79 1.12
N ASN A 59 3.41 6.13 0.52
CA ASN A 59 3.36 6.86 -0.74
C ASN A 59 3.94 8.26 -0.53
N ASP A 60 4.84 8.67 -1.43
CA ASP A 60 5.55 9.94 -1.29
C ASP A 60 4.63 11.16 -1.55
N ASN A 61 3.45 10.94 -2.17
CA ASN A 61 2.40 11.95 -2.26
C ASN A 61 1.52 11.94 -0.98
N PRO A 62 1.60 12.96 -0.12
CA PRO A 62 0.77 13.03 1.10
C PRO A 62 -0.73 13.16 0.80
N ASP A 63 -1.09 13.62 -0.39
CA ASP A 63 -2.48 13.82 -0.83
C ASP A 63 -2.98 12.65 -1.70
N ALA A 64 -2.32 11.48 -1.64
CA ALA A 64 -2.72 10.31 -2.42
C ALA A 64 -4.19 9.91 -2.19
N ALA A 65 -4.71 10.10 -0.97
CA ALA A 65 -6.12 9.85 -0.66
C ALA A 65 -7.09 10.76 -1.43
N GLN A 66 -6.63 11.89 -1.96
CA GLN A 66 -7.43 12.87 -2.69
C GLN A 66 -7.30 12.75 -4.22
N ALA A 67 -6.50 11.81 -4.71
CA ALA A 67 -6.32 11.57 -6.14
C ALA A 67 -7.64 11.09 -6.80
N ALA A 68 -8.38 12.02 -7.42
CA ALA A 68 -9.70 11.75 -7.99
C ALA A 68 -9.67 10.92 -9.29
N THR A 69 -8.49 10.67 -9.84
CA THR A 69 -8.22 9.84 -11.03
C THR A 69 -7.40 8.62 -10.65
N TRP A 70 -7.58 7.54 -11.40
CA TRP A 70 -6.74 6.36 -11.27
C TRP A 70 -5.27 6.73 -11.45
N THR A 71 -4.47 6.44 -10.44
CA THR A 71 -3.06 6.77 -10.36
C THR A 71 -2.29 5.49 -10.07
N GLN A 72 -1.22 5.27 -10.82
CA GLN A 72 -0.32 4.14 -10.61
C GLN A 72 0.70 4.49 -9.54
N TRP A 73 0.90 3.59 -8.59
CA TRP A 73 1.98 3.66 -7.61
C TRP A 73 2.94 2.51 -7.84
N ASN A 74 4.17 2.84 -8.24
CA ASN A 74 5.25 1.89 -8.40
C ASN A 74 6.16 1.93 -7.17
N ILE A 75 6.38 0.78 -6.56
CA ILE A 75 7.18 0.62 -5.35
C ILE A 75 8.32 -0.34 -5.66
N ASP A 76 9.56 0.16 -5.53
CA ASP A 76 10.74 -0.70 -5.57
C ASP A 76 10.74 -1.63 -4.36
N LEU A 77 10.82 -2.94 -4.62
CA LEU A 77 10.78 -3.97 -3.58
C LEU A 77 11.98 -3.90 -2.63
N THR A 78 13.09 -3.29 -3.04
CA THR A 78 14.24 -3.03 -2.15
C THR A 78 13.85 -2.19 -0.94
N ARG A 79 12.87 -1.27 -1.07
CA ARG A 79 12.35 -0.49 0.07
C ARG A 79 11.78 -1.36 1.19
N PHE A 80 11.29 -2.57 0.88
CA PHE A 80 10.86 -3.54 1.88
C PHE A 80 12.00 -4.45 2.35
N ALA A 81 12.88 -4.87 1.43
CA ALA A 81 14.04 -5.70 1.76
C ALA A 81 15.01 -5.00 2.72
N ASP A 82 15.23 -3.69 2.55
CA ASP A 82 16.05 -2.86 3.43
C ASP A 82 15.48 -2.75 4.85
N GLN A 83 14.19 -3.03 5.02
CA GLN A 83 13.50 -3.13 6.31
C GLN A 83 13.47 -4.57 6.87
N GLY A 84 14.13 -5.52 6.21
CA GLY A 84 14.28 -6.90 6.67
C GLY A 84 13.18 -7.87 6.22
N VAL A 85 12.29 -7.49 5.30
CA VAL A 85 11.34 -8.45 4.71
C VAL A 85 12.07 -9.40 3.78
N ASN A 86 11.87 -10.71 4.01
CA ASN A 86 12.31 -11.74 3.08
C ASN A 86 11.35 -11.80 1.88
N LEU A 87 11.77 -11.25 0.74
CA LEU A 87 10.98 -11.26 -0.51
C LEU A 87 10.77 -12.66 -1.09
N ALA A 88 11.53 -13.67 -0.67
CA ALA A 88 11.26 -15.07 -1.05
C ALA A 88 10.10 -15.70 -0.23
N ASN A 89 9.57 -14.98 0.76
CA ASN A 89 8.47 -15.44 1.61
C ASN A 89 7.59 -14.27 2.09
N VAL A 90 6.83 -13.69 1.16
CA VAL A 90 5.79 -12.68 1.43
C VAL A 90 4.47 -13.38 1.71
N ASN A 91 3.85 -13.06 2.84
CA ASN A 91 2.72 -13.76 3.45
C ASN A 91 1.47 -12.90 3.45
N SER A 92 1.64 -11.59 3.51
CA SER A 92 0.54 -10.64 3.55
C SER A 92 0.91 -9.32 2.88
N ILE A 93 -0.11 -8.69 2.31
CA ILE A 93 -0.08 -7.30 1.85
C ILE A 93 -1.14 -6.55 2.64
N THR A 94 -0.75 -5.47 3.30
CA THR A 94 -1.68 -4.54 3.96
C THR A 94 -1.68 -3.23 3.22
N LEU A 95 -2.85 -2.75 2.82
CA LEU A 95 -3.07 -1.38 2.38
C LEU A 95 -3.59 -0.59 3.56
N GLY A 96 -3.08 0.63 3.78
CA GLY A 96 -3.56 1.46 4.87
C GLY A 96 -3.47 2.95 4.64
N LEU A 97 -4.26 3.67 5.43
CA LEU A 97 -4.33 5.13 5.47
C LEU A 97 -3.96 5.59 6.89
N GLY A 98 -3.19 6.67 6.99
CA GLY A 98 -2.64 7.21 8.23
C GLY A 98 -1.14 6.91 8.40
N ASN A 99 -0.59 7.20 9.58
CA ASN A 99 0.79 6.83 9.92
C ASN A 99 0.79 5.54 10.73
N ARG A 100 1.24 4.44 10.11
CA ARG A 100 1.24 3.11 10.78
C ARG A 100 2.13 3.05 12.02
N SER A 101 3.27 3.73 12.01
CA SER A 101 4.26 3.72 13.11
C SER A 101 3.92 4.68 14.23
N ASN A 102 3.16 5.74 13.94
CA ASN A 102 2.71 6.73 14.91
C ASN A 102 1.26 7.14 14.60
N PRO A 103 0.28 6.27 14.89
CA PRO A 103 -1.13 6.52 14.56
C PRO A 103 -1.66 7.71 15.37
N VAL A 104 -2.20 8.70 14.66
CA VAL A 104 -2.80 9.91 15.24
C VAL A 104 -4.18 10.11 14.62
N ALA A 105 -5.11 10.64 15.42
CA ALA A 105 -6.48 10.87 14.94
C ALA A 105 -6.47 11.70 13.65
N GLY A 106 -7.23 11.23 12.68
CA GLY A 106 -7.27 11.74 11.32
C GLY A 106 -8.69 11.78 10.78
N GLY A 107 -8.81 11.96 9.48
CA GLY A 107 -10.09 12.07 8.79
C GLY A 107 -10.60 10.74 8.22
N ALA A 108 -11.63 10.86 7.38
CA ALA A 108 -12.32 9.73 6.77
C ALA A 108 -12.52 9.95 5.27
N GLY A 109 -12.79 8.85 4.56
CA GLY A 109 -13.04 8.87 3.13
C GLY A 109 -13.17 7.48 2.52
N MET A 110 -13.15 7.44 1.18
CA MET A 110 -13.24 6.20 0.40
C MET A 110 -12.10 6.12 -0.60
N MET A 111 -11.42 4.98 -0.60
CA MET A 111 -10.38 4.63 -1.57
C MET A 111 -10.85 3.47 -2.44
N TYR A 112 -10.34 3.43 -3.66
CA TYR A 112 -10.44 2.30 -4.57
C TYR A 112 -9.03 1.86 -4.93
N PHE A 113 -8.77 0.57 -4.83
CA PHE A 113 -7.50 -0.04 -5.23
C PHE A 113 -7.75 -1.05 -6.33
N ASP A 114 -6.84 -1.18 -7.28
CA ASP A 114 -6.90 -2.18 -8.33
C ASP A 114 -5.50 -2.57 -8.79
N ASP A 115 -5.42 -3.60 -9.63
CA ASP A 115 -4.21 -3.99 -10.36
C ASP A 115 -2.94 -4.02 -9.48
N ILE A 116 -3.05 -4.69 -8.33
CA ILE A 116 -1.95 -5.00 -7.42
C ILE A 116 -1.12 -6.12 -8.08
N ARG A 117 0.04 -5.77 -8.64
CA ARG A 117 0.83 -6.65 -9.51
C ARG A 117 2.33 -6.54 -9.25
N LEU A 118 3.05 -7.60 -9.59
CA LEU A 118 4.51 -7.67 -9.53
C LEU A 118 5.10 -7.60 -10.94
N TYR A 119 6.16 -6.82 -11.12
CA TYR A 119 6.84 -6.66 -12.40
C TYR A 119 8.38 -6.73 -12.29
N PRO A 120 9.08 -7.27 -13.30
CA PRO A 120 10.55 -7.21 -13.41
C PRO A 120 11.11 -5.82 -13.74
N LEU A 121 10.28 -4.95 -14.30
CA LEU A 121 10.52 -3.53 -14.47
C LEU A 121 9.15 -2.85 -14.48
N ALA A 122 9.01 -1.72 -13.82
CA ALA A 122 7.79 -0.94 -13.90
C ALA A 122 7.43 -0.68 -15.40
N PRO A 123 6.20 -0.99 -15.84
CA PRO A 123 5.75 -0.71 -17.21
C PRO A 123 5.54 0.80 -17.45
#